data_AF-A0A533UYE4-F1
#
_entry.id   AF-A0A533UYE4-F1
#
_cell.length_a   1.000
_cell.length_b   1.000
_cell.length_c   1.000
_cell.angle_alpha   90.00
_cell.angle_beta   90.00
_cell.angle_gamma   90.00
#
_symmetry.space_group_name_H-M   'P 1'
#
loop_
_entity.id
_entity.type
_entity.pdbx_description
1 polymer ?
#
loop_
_entity_poly.entity_id
_entity_poly.type
_entity_poly.pdbx_seq_one_letter_code
_entity_poly.pdbx_strand_id
1 'polypeptide(L)'
;MEKHSNNLINFVSETAKIGRNVKIWHFSYIGNNTKIGDNVSIGSLVHIDYNVKIGDNTRIEGSVYIPPLTAIGKNVFIGPCVTFT
;
A
#
# COMPACT_ATOMS: atom_id res chain seq x y z
N MET A 1 -8.89 19.82 -0.13
CA MET A 1 -7.77 18.88 -0.36
C MET A 1 -7.33 18.41 1.00
N GLU A 2 -7.80 17.24 1.41
CA GLU A 2 -7.67 16.75 2.77
C GLU A 2 -6.23 16.32 3.03
N LYS A 3 -5.53 17.06 3.90
CA LYS A 3 -4.18 16.73 4.37
C LYS A 3 -4.19 15.27 4.81
N HIS A 4 -3.36 14.43 4.20
CA HIS A 4 -3.15 13.06 4.63
C HIS A 4 -2.52 13.12 6.02
N SER A 5 -3.40 13.13 7.03
CA SER A 5 -3.05 13.32 8.41
C SER A 5 -2.04 12.23 8.81
N ASN A 6 -0.88 12.65 9.30
CA ASN A 6 0.05 11.81 10.05
C ASN A 6 -0.66 11.33 11.32
N ASN A 7 -1.54 10.36 11.17
CA ASN A 7 -2.18 9.69 12.28
C ASN A 7 -1.23 8.60 12.73
N LEU A 8 -0.89 8.57 14.03
CA LEU A 8 -0.03 7.54 14.69
C LEU A 8 -0.37 6.09 14.30
N ILE A 9 -1.57 5.88 13.75
CA ILE A 9 -2.13 4.62 13.31
C ILE A 9 -1.45 4.11 12.04
N ASN A 10 -1.03 4.92 11.07
CA ASN A 10 -0.41 4.44 9.83
C ASN A 10 0.65 5.42 9.31
N PHE A 11 1.68 4.90 8.65
CA PHE A 11 2.69 5.73 8.00
C PHE A 11 2.50 5.69 6.48
N VAL A 12 2.29 6.85 5.86
CA VAL A 12 2.27 7.01 4.41
C VAL A 12 3.22 8.14 4.06
N SER A 13 4.25 7.85 3.28
CA SER A 13 5.20 8.87 2.82
C SER A 13 4.48 10.00 2.07
N GLU A 14 4.92 11.24 2.29
CA GLU A 14 4.45 12.43 1.55
C GLU A 14 4.74 12.33 0.03
N THR A 15 5.70 11.48 -0.37
CA THR A 15 6.05 11.25 -1.77
C THR A 15 5.29 10.10 -2.41
N ALA A 16 4.54 9.32 -1.62
CA ALA A 16 3.70 8.26 -2.14
C ALA A 16 2.53 8.87 -2.94
N LYS A 17 2.22 8.25 -4.08
CA LYS A 17 1.09 8.64 -4.92
C LYS A 17 -0.04 7.64 -4.72
N ILE A 18 -1.12 8.11 -4.10
CA ILE A 18 -2.29 7.30 -3.76
C ILE A 18 -3.43 7.62 -4.73
N GLY A 19 -3.97 6.58 -5.36
CA GLY A 19 -5.14 6.68 -6.22
C GLY A 19 -6.44 6.99 -5.48
N ARG A 20 -7.55 7.00 -6.20
CA ARG A 20 -8.89 7.24 -5.65
C ARG A 20 -9.42 5.97 -4.98
N ASN A 21 -10.24 6.16 -3.95
CA ASN A 21 -10.92 5.06 -3.23
C ASN A 21 -9.94 3.99 -2.70
N VAL A 22 -8.75 4.42 -2.29
CA VAL A 22 -7.77 3.56 -1.62
C VAL A 22 -8.11 3.47 -0.14
N LYS A 23 -8.14 2.25 0.41
CA LYS A 23 -8.35 2.01 1.83
C LYS A 23 -7.06 1.49 2.45
N ILE A 24 -6.56 2.18 3.46
CA ILE A 24 -5.36 1.79 4.22
C ILE A 24 -5.80 1.52 5.64
N TRP A 25 -5.62 0.27 6.08
CA TRP A 25 -5.94 -0.14 7.44
C TRP A 25 -4.77 0.13 8.40
N HIS A 26 -5.04 -0.08 9.69
CA HIS A 26 -4.17 0.30 10.80
C HIS A 26 -2.76 -0.33 10.73
N PHE A 27 -1.79 0.42 11.20
CA PHE A 27 -0.38 0.05 11.37
C PHE A 27 0.33 -0.34 10.07
N SER A 28 -0.17 0.13 8.94
CA SER A 28 0.47 -0.06 7.63
C SER A 28 1.59 0.96 7.41
N TYR A 29 2.63 0.54 6.69
CA TYR A 29 3.74 1.38 6.22
C TYR A 29 3.73 1.46 4.69
N ILE A 30 3.77 2.68 4.15
CA ILE A 30 3.89 2.94 2.70
C ILE A 30 5.08 3.87 2.46
N GLY A 31 6.14 3.31 1.87
CA GLY A 31 7.42 3.95 1.63
C GLY A 31 7.42 5.01 0.52
N ASN A 32 8.56 5.66 0.39
CA ASN A 32 8.77 6.78 -0.54
C ASN A 32 8.55 6.37 -2.00
N ASN A 33 8.02 7.30 -2.81
CA ASN A 33 7.83 7.17 -4.26
C ASN A 33 6.96 5.98 -4.72
N THR A 34 6.29 5.31 -3.79
CA THR A 34 5.35 4.22 -4.09
C THR A 34 4.13 4.78 -4.84
N LYS A 35 3.63 4.01 -5.81
CA LYS A 35 2.47 4.36 -6.62
C LYS A 35 1.39 3.32 -6.42
N ILE A 36 0.23 3.74 -5.94
CA ILE A 36 -0.91 2.90 -5.66
C ILE A 36 -2.05 3.32 -6.58
N GLY A 37 -2.58 2.38 -7.35
CA GLY A 37 -3.69 2.59 -8.27
C GLY A 37 -5.03 2.89 -7.59
N ASP A 38 -6.07 3.04 -8.40
CA ASP A 38 -7.43 3.29 -7.92
C ASP A 38 -8.05 2.00 -7.32
N ASN A 39 -8.94 2.15 -6.34
CA ASN A 39 -9.70 1.06 -5.71
C ASN A 39 -8.84 -0.04 -5.06
N VAL A 40 -7.67 0.32 -4.51
CA VAL A 40 -6.80 -0.62 -3.81
C VAL A 40 -7.16 -0.69 -2.33
N SER A 41 -7.14 -1.89 -1.74
CA SER A 41 -7.29 -2.08 -0.28
C SER A 41 -6.03 -2.69 0.32
N ILE A 42 -5.51 -2.07 1.38
CA ILE A 42 -4.26 -2.43 2.07
C ILE A 42 -4.58 -2.77 3.52
N GLY A 43 -4.50 -4.05 3.85
CA GLY A 43 -4.76 -4.63 5.18
C GLY A 43 -3.85 -4.09 6.28
N SER A 44 -4.21 -4.36 7.53
CA SER A 44 -3.44 -3.91 8.68
C SER A 44 -2.04 -4.54 8.69
N LEU A 45 -1.05 -3.83 9.24
CA LEU A 45 0.34 -4.32 9.38
C LEU A 45 1.03 -4.64 8.04
N VAL A 46 0.48 -4.16 6.92
CA VAL A 46 1.16 -4.30 5.62
C VAL A 46 2.35 -3.37 5.57
N HIS A 47 3.48 -3.88 5.08
CA HIS A 47 4.68 -3.10 4.83
C HIS A 47 4.93 -3.06 3.32
N ILE A 48 4.70 -1.90 2.72
CA ILE A 48 5.02 -1.59 1.33
C ILE A 48 6.25 -0.67 1.34
N ASP A 49 7.37 -1.19 0.86
CA ASP A 49 8.63 -0.47 0.87
C ASP A 49 8.69 0.61 -0.24
N TYR A 50 9.85 1.21 -0.48
CA TYR A 50 10.02 2.32 -1.43
C TYR A 50 9.97 1.89 -2.91
N ASN A 51 9.53 2.82 -3.76
CA ASN A 51 9.44 2.66 -5.22
C ASN A 51 8.56 1.48 -5.68
N VAL A 52 7.63 1.00 -4.85
CA VAL A 52 6.68 -0.07 -5.22
C VAL A 52 5.60 0.48 -6.16
N LYS A 53 5.11 -0.36 -7.07
CA LYS A 53 3.97 -0.03 -7.96
C LYS A 53 2.86 -1.06 -7.75
N ILE A 54 1.67 -0.61 -7.40
CA ILE A 54 0.47 -1.45 -7.22
C ILE A 54 -0.60 -0.97 -8.21
N GLY A 55 -1.09 -1.88 -9.05
CA GLY A 55 -2.13 -1.58 -10.03
C GLY A 55 -3.54 -1.47 -9.43
N ASP A 56 -4.46 -0.93 -10.22
CA ASP A 56 -5.86 -0.70 -9.84
C ASP A 56 -6.58 -1.99 -9.42
N ASN A 57 -7.60 -1.85 -8.56
CA ASN A 57 -8.46 -2.93 -8.07
C ASN A 57 -7.72 -4.09 -7.40
N THR A 58 -6.52 -3.84 -6.86
CA THR A 58 -5.72 -4.85 -6.16
C THR A 58 -6.06 -4.87 -4.67
N ARG A 59 -6.11 -6.08 -4.10
CA ARG A 59 -6.40 -6.29 -2.68
C ARG A 59 -5.22 -6.98 -2.00
N ILE A 60 -4.72 -6.33 -0.95
CA ILE A 60 -3.59 -6.77 -0.14
C ILE A 60 -4.10 -7.02 1.27
N GLU A 61 -4.09 -8.27 1.70
CA GLU A 61 -4.50 -8.65 3.05
C GLU A 61 -3.46 -8.27 4.11
N GLY A 62 -3.82 -8.41 5.39
CA GLY A 62 -2.98 -7.98 6.50
C GLY A 62 -1.64 -8.72 6.59
N SER A 63 -0.66 -8.04 7.21
CA SER A 63 0.68 -8.56 7.51
C SER A 63 1.51 -8.97 6.29
N VAL A 64 1.22 -8.42 5.11
CA VAL A 64 2.00 -8.66 3.89
C VAL A 64 3.26 -7.78 3.87
N TYR A 65 4.39 -8.35 3.46
CA TYR A 65 5.61 -7.59 3.14
C TYR A 65 5.86 -7.53 1.63
N ILE A 66 6.06 -6.31 1.12
CA ILE A 66 6.38 -6.03 -0.29
C ILE A 66 7.70 -5.24 -0.35
N PRO A 67 8.80 -5.85 -0.86
CA PRO A 67 10.11 -5.24 -0.87
C PRO A 67 10.22 -4.14 -1.93
N PRO A 68 11.30 -3.34 -1.89
CA PRO A 68 11.50 -2.23 -2.80
C PRO A 68 11.40 -2.61 -4.27
N LEU A 69 10.99 -1.66 -5.11
CA LEU A 69 10.94 -1.81 -6.58
C LEU A 69 9.96 -2.87 -7.11
N THR A 70 9.21 -3.55 -6.23
CA THR A 70 8.21 -4.53 -6.63
C THR A 70 7.11 -3.91 -7.50
N ALA A 71 6.67 -4.65 -8.52
CA ALA A 71 5.53 -4.27 -9.37
C ALA A 71 4.42 -5.33 -9.28
N ILE A 72 3.27 -4.92 -8.75
CA ILE A 72 2.04 -5.70 -8.67
C ILE A 72 1.06 -5.15 -9.70
N GLY A 73 0.49 -6.05 -10.51
CA GLY A 73 -0.47 -5.70 -11.57
C GLY A 73 -1.83 -5.22 -11.06
N LYS A 74 -2.78 -5.07 -12.00
CA LYS A 74 -4.18 -4.75 -11.69
C LYS A 74 -4.97 -6.02 -11.36
N ASN A 75 -6.03 -5.89 -10.56
CA ASN A 75 -6.93 -6.99 -10.17
C ASN A 75 -6.20 -8.17 -9.48
N VAL A 76 -5.14 -7.89 -8.73
CA VAL A 76 -4.40 -8.92 -8.00
C VAL A 76 -5.00 -9.10 -6.61
N PHE A 77 -5.04 -10.33 -6.12
CA PHE A 77 -5.32 -10.66 -4.73
C PHE A 77 -4.06 -11.22 -4.07
N ILE A 78 -3.64 -10.61 -2.96
CA ILE A 78 -2.52 -11.07 -2.13
C ILE A 78 -3.10 -11.49 -0.78
N GLY A 79 -2.96 -12.78 -0.46
CA GLY A 79 -3.42 -13.38 0.78
C GLY A 79 -2.68 -12.86 2.03
N PRO A 80 -3.21 -13.14 3.23
CA PRO A 80 -2.62 -12.67 4.48
C PRO A 80 -1.23 -13.27 4.69
N CYS A 81 -0.35 -12.51 5.33
CA CYS A 81 1.00 -12.94 5.71
C CYS A 81 1.92 -13.36 4.55
N VAL A 82 1.63 -12.96 3.31
CA VAL A 82 2.52 -13.18 2.17
C VAL A 82 3.78 -12.31 2.28
N THR A 83 4.93 -12.90 1.97
CA THR A 83 6.21 -12.22 1.85
C THR A 83 6.70 -12.32 0.42
N PHE A 84 6.89 -11.17 -0.24
CA PHE A 84 7.58 -11.08 -1.52
C PHE A 84 9.10 -11.01 -1.27
N THR A 85 9.89 -11.47 -2.25
CA THR A 85 11.36 -11.49 -2.19
C THR A 85 11.97 -10.77 -3.38
#